data_AF-A0A3C1YNF4-F1
#
_entry.id   AF-A0A3C1YNF4-F1
#
_cell.length_a   1.000
_cell.length_b   1.000
_cell.length_c   1.000
_cell.angle_alpha   90.00
_cell.angle_beta   90.00
_cell.angle_gamma   90.00
#
_symmetry.space_group_name_H-M   'P 1'
#
loop_
_entity.id
_entity.type
_entity.pdbx_description
1 polymer ?
#
loop_
_entity_poly.entity_id
_entity_poly.type
_entity_poly.pdbx_seq_one_letter_code
_entity_poly.pdbx_strand_id
1 'polypeptide(L)'
;MYPSHFKKIFICSACIALLLIVLAPTVTRTPIEAKEIETFQYEIPAENSMFQIGEELQYNVSYSIFDIGLVKMQVLDTATKNGIKIFKAKCYLDSYSGLPFVDLHQVFYSEMDVDAIAQLFVAHTTSKPQEMPYFKYSFDYKKYMVSYQYGVEPKGYITKSGEEPITDKQLDGLSLFYYARNNFRQVKKYSMSAFVSEKSYKTHFNFMNKLGSQEIDAVKYPVETIEFDGSSEFTGVYGLTGYFRGFFSNDESGIPIVAKMKVILGSVHIELIKWTRPGWVPPKVKN
;
A
#
# COMPACT_ATOMS: atom_id res chain seq x y z
N MET A 1 -6.64 20.58 -6.16
CA MET A 1 -6.35 21.69 -5.22
C MET A 1 -6.51 21.10 -3.82
N TYR A 2 -5.41 20.74 -3.15
CA TYR A 2 -5.45 20.18 -1.79
C TYR A 2 -6.18 21.16 -0.86
N PRO A 3 -7.13 20.71 -0.01
CA PRO A 3 -7.71 21.60 0.97
C PRO A 3 -6.61 22.17 1.86
N SER A 4 -6.54 23.49 1.88
CA SER A 4 -5.47 24.38 2.32
C SER A 4 -5.27 24.46 3.85
N HIS A 5 -5.57 23.39 4.60
CA HIS A 5 -5.50 23.39 6.06
C HIS A 5 -4.19 22.88 6.67
N PHE A 6 -3.16 22.55 5.87
CA PHE A 6 -1.88 22.02 6.37
C PHE A 6 -0.74 23.05 6.52
N LYS A 7 -1.06 24.34 6.65
CA LYS A 7 -0.07 25.39 6.98
C LYS A 7 -0.23 25.84 8.44
N LYS A 8 0.89 25.85 9.17
CA LYS A 8 1.15 26.17 10.61
C LYS A 8 1.24 24.87 11.43
N ILE A 9 2.31 24.56 12.18
CA ILE A 9 3.02 25.35 13.20
C ILE A 9 4.49 24.88 13.32
N PHE A 10 5.37 25.83 13.64
CA PHE A 10 6.80 25.71 13.97
C PHE A 10 6.97 26.04 15.48
N ILE A 11 8.05 25.52 16.11
CA ILE A 11 8.73 25.99 17.35
C ILE A 11 8.39 25.31 18.72
N CYS A 12 9.49 24.88 19.37
CA CYS A 12 9.83 24.81 20.81
C CYS A 12 9.43 23.62 21.71
N SER A 13 10.51 22.96 22.16
CA SER A 13 10.95 22.85 23.57
C SER A 13 10.18 21.98 24.57
N ALA A 14 10.87 20.90 24.93
CA ALA A 14 11.36 20.59 26.28
C ALA A 14 10.41 19.96 27.33
N CYS A 15 11.04 19.05 28.09
CA CYS A 15 10.76 18.62 29.47
C CYS A 15 9.87 17.37 29.68
N ILE A 16 10.52 16.27 30.11
CA ILE A 16 10.41 15.64 31.46
C ILE A 16 9.33 14.52 31.45
N ALA A 17 9.37 13.42 32.19
CA ALA A 17 10.36 12.51 32.75
C ALA A 17 9.53 11.39 33.44
N LEU A 18 10.09 10.19 33.51
CA LEU A 18 9.88 9.14 34.52
C LEU A 18 8.52 8.42 34.70
N LEU A 19 8.63 7.09 34.58
CA LEU A 19 8.20 6.02 35.50
C LEU A 19 6.82 6.09 36.18
N LEU A 20 6.06 4.98 36.10
CA LEU A 20 5.87 4.09 37.25
C LEU A 20 5.21 2.75 36.86
N ILE A 21 5.74 1.71 37.49
CA ILE A 21 5.29 0.31 37.58
C ILE A 21 4.17 0.24 38.62
N VAL A 22 2.99 -0.35 38.32
CA VAL A 22 2.15 -1.04 39.33
C VAL A 22 1.29 -2.14 38.68
N LEU A 23 1.63 -3.39 39.04
CA LEU A 23 0.82 -4.55 39.42
C LEU A 23 -0.54 -4.83 38.73
N ALA A 24 -0.58 -6.01 38.11
CA ALA A 24 -1.75 -6.65 37.52
C ALA A 24 -2.74 -7.17 38.58
N PRO A 25 -4.06 -6.99 38.37
CA PRO A 25 -5.07 -7.82 39.01
C PRO A 25 -5.24 -9.13 38.24
N THR A 26 -5.22 -10.24 38.97
CA THR A 26 -5.56 -11.59 38.52
C THR A 26 -7.01 -11.66 38.05
N VAL A 27 -7.20 -11.71 36.73
CA VAL A 27 -8.50 -12.05 36.12
C VAL A 27 -8.64 -13.57 36.11
N THR A 28 -9.50 -14.09 36.98
CA THR A 28 -9.93 -15.49 36.93
C THR A 28 -10.79 -15.70 35.69
N ARG A 29 -10.26 -16.42 34.70
CA ARG A 29 -10.99 -16.83 33.50
C ARG A 29 -11.92 -17.98 33.84
N THR A 30 -13.22 -17.79 33.67
CA THR A 30 -14.18 -18.89 33.55
C THR A 30 -13.84 -19.72 32.30
N PRO A 31 -13.84 -21.06 32.35
CA PRO A 31 -13.61 -21.88 31.18
C PRO A 31 -14.74 -21.68 30.19
N ILE A 32 -14.41 -21.13 29.01
CA ILE A 32 -15.34 -21.07 27.88
C ILE A 32 -15.40 -22.47 27.29
N GLU A 33 -16.60 -23.03 27.30
CA GLU A 33 -16.97 -24.29 26.67
C GLU A 33 -16.56 -24.26 25.20
N ALA A 34 -15.65 -25.16 24.81
CA ALA A 34 -15.12 -25.25 23.46
C ALA A 34 -16.23 -25.74 22.52
N LYS A 35 -16.86 -24.80 21.81
CA LYS A 35 -17.74 -25.10 20.69
C LYS A 35 -16.87 -25.68 19.56
N GLU A 36 -17.25 -26.85 19.04
CA GLU A 36 -16.60 -27.49 17.90
C GLU A 36 -16.35 -26.47 16.79
N ILE A 37 -15.07 -26.24 16.51
CA ILE A 37 -14.64 -25.43 15.38
C ILE A 37 -14.80 -26.32 14.15
N GLU A 38 -15.82 -26.05 13.35
CA GLU A 38 -15.88 -26.57 11.99
C GLU A 38 -14.59 -26.17 11.28
N THR A 39 -13.75 -27.16 11.01
CA THR A 39 -12.53 -26.99 10.22
C THR A 39 -12.94 -26.68 8.79
N PHE A 40 -13.01 -25.38 8.48
CA PHE A 40 -12.96 -24.93 7.09
C PHE A 40 -11.61 -25.38 6.53
N GLN A 41 -11.63 -26.45 5.72
CA GLN A 41 -10.50 -26.80 4.89
C GLN A 41 -10.33 -25.68 3.86
N TYR A 42 -9.41 -24.76 4.14
CA TYR A 42 -8.93 -23.83 3.14
C TYR A 42 -8.06 -24.64 2.18
N GLU A 43 -8.62 -25.06 1.05
CA GLU A 43 -7.82 -25.50 -0.09
C GLU A 43 -6.88 -24.36 -0.44
N ILE A 44 -5.59 -24.49 -0.12
CA ILE A 44 -4.56 -23.53 -0.54
C ILE A 44 -4.51 -23.61 -2.06
N PRO A 45 -4.93 -22.58 -2.82
CA PRO A 45 -4.78 -22.62 -4.25
C PRO A 45 -3.28 -22.61 -4.55
N ALA A 46 -2.78 -23.68 -5.13
CA ALA A 46 -1.47 -23.68 -5.75
C ALA A 46 -1.53 -22.77 -6.99
N GLU A 47 -1.26 -21.48 -6.84
CA GLU A 47 -0.98 -20.62 -7.98
C GLU A 47 0.02 -19.54 -7.58
N ASN A 48 1.18 -19.56 -8.23
CA ASN A 48 2.17 -18.48 -8.25
C ASN A 48 1.55 -17.23 -8.90
N SER A 49 0.63 -16.59 -8.18
CA SER A 49 -0.02 -15.36 -8.57
C SER A 49 0.56 -14.20 -7.76
N MET A 50 0.60 -13.01 -8.38
CA MET A 50 0.88 -11.75 -7.68
C MET A 50 -0.11 -11.48 -6.53
N PHE A 51 -1.32 -12.06 -6.59
CA PHE A 51 -2.33 -12.00 -5.56
C PHE A 51 -2.44 -13.34 -4.84
N GLN A 52 -1.64 -13.54 -3.78
CA GLN A 52 -1.82 -14.69 -2.90
C GLN A 52 -2.67 -14.29 -1.69
N ILE A 53 -3.85 -14.88 -1.56
CA ILE A 53 -4.74 -14.60 -0.43
C ILE A 53 -4.04 -14.93 0.90
N GLY A 54 -4.16 -14.02 1.86
CA GLY A 54 -3.47 -14.10 3.15
C GLY A 54 -2.02 -13.61 3.12
N GLU A 55 -1.51 -13.17 1.97
CA GLU A 55 -0.19 -12.53 1.91
C GLU A 55 -0.17 -11.25 2.72
N GLU A 56 0.85 -11.09 3.56
CA GLU A 56 1.17 -9.85 4.24
C GLU A 56 2.64 -9.49 4.00
N LEU A 57 2.91 -8.25 3.58
CA LEU A 57 4.26 -7.72 3.37
C LEU A 57 4.42 -6.44 4.19
N GLN A 58 5.45 -6.37 5.03
CA GLN A 58 5.75 -5.20 5.83
C GLN A 58 7.08 -4.59 5.40
N TYR A 59 7.07 -3.27 5.26
CA TYR A 59 8.19 -2.49 4.78
C TYR A 59 8.52 -1.39 5.78
N ASN A 60 9.81 -1.17 6.00
CA ASN A 60 10.30 0.02 6.67
C ASN A 60 10.47 1.14 5.64
N VAL A 61 10.08 2.37 6.00
CA VAL A 61 10.28 3.57 5.21
C VAL A 61 11.32 4.42 5.92
N SER A 62 12.41 4.74 5.24
CA SER A 62 13.48 5.58 5.76
C SER A 62 13.74 6.79 4.87
N TYR A 63 14.22 7.87 5.51
CA TYR A 63 14.70 9.07 4.86
C TYR A 63 16.10 9.37 5.37
N SER A 64 17.08 9.33 4.46
CA SER A 64 18.50 9.35 4.83
C SER A 64 18.81 8.22 5.83
N ILE A 65 19.29 8.52 7.03
CA ILE A 65 19.65 7.54 8.07
C ILE A 65 18.54 7.29 9.09
N PHE A 66 17.37 7.91 8.94
CA PHE A 66 16.28 7.83 9.91
C PHE A 66 15.12 7.03 9.35
N ASP A 67 14.63 6.09 10.14
CA ASP A 67 13.37 5.43 9.85
C ASP A 67 12.21 6.36 10.19
N ILE A 68 11.29 6.52 9.25
CA ILE A 68 10.19 7.49 9.32
C ILE A 68 8.81 6.83 9.33
N GLY A 69 8.71 5.53 9.07
CA GLY A 69 7.42 4.85 9.10
C GLY A 69 7.45 3.44 8.57
N LEU A 70 6.24 2.89 8.42
CA LEU A 70 5.98 1.52 8.02
C LEU A 70 4.87 1.49 6.97
N VAL A 71 5.06 0.61 5.98
CA VAL A 71 4.01 0.24 5.04
C VAL A 71 3.68 -1.22 5.25
N LYS A 72 2.39 -1.54 5.42
CA LYS A 72 1.93 -2.93 5.50
C LYS A 72 0.92 -3.22 4.40
N MET A 73 1.26 -4.12 3.50
CA MET A 73 0.42 -4.56 2.39
C MET A 73 -0.22 -5.91 2.74
N GLN A 74 -1.49 -6.10 2.39
CA GLN A 74 -2.22 -7.34 2.56
C GLN A 74 -3.08 -7.68 1.35
N VAL A 75 -3.11 -8.95 0.96
CA VAL A 75 -4.12 -9.50 0.04
C VAL A 75 -5.15 -10.24 0.88
N LEU A 76 -6.36 -9.70 0.97
CA LEU A 76 -7.35 -10.13 1.95
C LEU A 76 -8.17 -11.32 1.46
N ASP A 77 -8.75 -11.20 0.27
CA ASP A 77 -9.72 -12.16 -0.25
C ASP A 77 -9.95 -11.95 -1.76
N THR A 78 -10.71 -12.83 -2.39
CA THR A 78 -11.17 -12.71 -3.77
C THR A 78 -12.70 -12.80 -3.85
N ALA A 79 -13.28 -12.19 -4.87
CA ALA A 79 -14.71 -12.26 -5.16
C ALA A 79 -14.94 -12.30 -6.67
N THR A 80 -16.15 -12.68 -7.08
CA THR A 80 -16.60 -12.51 -8.47
C THR A 80 -17.64 -11.39 -8.51
N LYS A 81 -17.42 -10.38 -9.35
CA LYS A 81 -18.32 -9.24 -9.51
C LYS A 81 -18.61 -9.07 -10.99
N ASN A 82 -19.87 -9.10 -11.41
CA ASN A 82 -20.25 -8.96 -12.83
C ASN A 82 -19.50 -9.92 -13.79
N GLY A 83 -19.18 -11.14 -13.32
CA GLY A 83 -18.46 -12.14 -14.11
C GLY A 83 -16.94 -11.98 -14.17
N ILE A 84 -16.36 -10.96 -13.52
CA ILE A 84 -14.90 -10.78 -13.41
C ILE A 84 -14.41 -11.16 -12.00
N LYS A 85 -13.23 -11.79 -11.95
CA LYS A 85 -12.52 -12.10 -10.69
C LYS A 85 -11.90 -10.83 -10.14
N ILE A 86 -12.18 -10.56 -8.88
CA ILE A 86 -11.73 -9.39 -8.12
C ILE A 86 -10.86 -9.83 -6.97
N PHE A 87 -9.77 -9.12 -6.72
CA PHE A 87 -8.92 -9.24 -5.55
C PHE A 87 -9.10 -8.03 -4.65
N LYS A 88 -9.16 -8.28 -3.34
CA LYS A 88 -9.29 -7.26 -2.31
C LYS A 88 -7.94 -7.11 -1.62
N ALA A 89 -7.38 -5.91 -1.66
CA ALA A 89 -6.12 -5.60 -1.01
C ALA A 89 -6.28 -4.46 -0.01
N LYS A 90 -5.41 -4.44 0.99
CA LYS A 90 -5.36 -3.40 2.02
C LYS A 90 -3.93 -2.95 2.23
N CYS A 91 -3.74 -1.66 2.45
CA CYS A 91 -2.43 -1.08 2.78
C CYS A 91 -2.57 -0.17 4.00
N TYR A 92 -1.66 -0.31 4.95
CA TYR A 92 -1.49 0.62 6.07
C TYR A 92 -0.25 1.45 5.82
N LEU A 93 -0.36 2.75 6.01
CA LEU A 93 0.70 3.74 5.90
C LEU A 93 0.78 4.46 7.24
N ASP A 94 1.82 4.18 8.01
CA ASP A 94 1.98 4.68 9.37
C ASP A 94 3.35 5.34 9.54
N SER A 95 3.39 6.61 9.95
CA SER A 95 4.62 7.24 10.39
C SER A 95 4.97 6.84 11.82
N TYR A 96 6.26 6.80 12.16
CA TYR A 96 6.67 6.60 13.54
C TYR A 96 6.36 7.81 14.42
N SER A 97 6.04 7.55 15.69
CA SER A 97 5.72 8.60 16.65
C SER A 97 6.93 9.49 16.92
N GLY A 98 6.68 10.78 17.14
CA GLY A 98 7.73 11.75 17.52
C GLY A 98 8.51 12.34 16.34
N LEU A 99 8.15 12.02 15.09
CA LEU A 99 8.75 12.66 13.92
C LEU A 99 8.23 14.09 13.76
N PRO A 100 9.13 15.09 13.61
CA PRO A 100 8.70 16.44 13.31
C PRO A 100 8.11 16.47 11.90
N PHE A 101 6.91 17.07 11.78
CA PHE A 101 6.21 17.34 10.50
C PHE A 101 5.68 16.12 9.74
N VAL A 102 5.79 14.90 10.28
CA VAL A 102 5.24 13.68 9.67
C VAL A 102 4.36 12.95 10.70
N ASP A 103 3.04 13.09 10.54
CA ASP A 103 2.01 12.38 11.32
C ASP A 103 1.02 11.77 10.33
N LEU A 104 1.39 10.64 9.74
CA LEU A 104 0.66 9.89 8.73
C LEU A 104 0.09 8.62 9.35
N HIS A 105 -1.23 8.51 9.36
CA HIS A 105 -1.95 7.29 9.70
C HIS A 105 -3.06 7.11 8.67
N GLN A 106 -2.80 6.32 7.63
CA GLN A 106 -3.74 6.07 6.55
C GLN A 106 -3.92 4.58 6.27
N VAL A 107 -5.14 4.23 5.88
CA VAL A 107 -5.49 2.88 5.47
C VAL A 107 -6.13 2.95 4.09
N PHE A 108 -5.53 2.26 3.13
CA PHE A 108 -6.05 2.09 1.78
C PHE A 108 -6.68 0.72 1.62
N TYR A 109 -7.74 0.67 0.84
CA TYR A 109 -8.41 -0.55 0.41
C TYR A 109 -8.72 -0.46 -1.08
N SER A 110 -8.40 -1.51 -1.83
CA SER A 110 -8.73 -1.61 -3.25
C SER A 110 -9.39 -2.92 -3.60
N GLU A 111 -10.38 -2.84 -4.48
CA GLU A 111 -10.83 -3.96 -5.31
C GLU A 111 -10.21 -3.81 -6.69
N MET A 112 -9.53 -4.86 -7.17
CA MET A 112 -8.83 -4.85 -8.46
C MET A 112 -9.15 -6.11 -9.25
N ASP A 113 -9.11 -6.03 -10.59
CA ASP A 113 -9.17 -7.23 -11.43
C ASP A 113 -7.82 -7.99 -11.48
N VAL A 114 -7.77 -9.06 -12.27
CA VAL A 114 -6.57 -9.89 -12.48
C VAL A 114 -5.37 -9.13 -13.06
N ASP A 115 -5.60 -7.97 -13.69
CA ASP A 115 -4.58 -7.11 -14.28
C ASP A 115 -4.19 -5.95 -13.34
N ALA A 116 -4.68 -5.95 -12.09
CA ALA A 116 -4.56 -4.87 -11.11
C ALA A 116 -5.26 -3.56 -11.53
N ILE A 117 -6.30 -3.63 -12.36
CA ILE A 117 -7.12 -2.46 -12.73
C ILE A 117 -8.12 -2.18 -11.62
N ALA A 118 -8.17 -0.93 -11.17
CA ALA A 118 -8.98 -0.50 -10.04
C ALA A 118 -10.48 -0.61 -10.35
N GLN A 119 -11.26 -1.17 -9.43
CA GLN A 119 -12.72 -1.27 -9.48
C GLN A 119 -13.38 -0.47 -8.34
N LEU A 120 -12.72 -0.43 -7.19
CA LEU A 120 -13.08 0.37 -6.03
C LEU A 120 -11.79 0.75 -5.29
N PHE A 121 -11.68 1.99 -4.87
CA PHE A 121 -10.63 2.45 -3.97
C PHE A 121 -11.27 3.18 -2.79
N VAL A 122 -10.78 2.93 -1.58
CA VAL A 122 -11.14 3.66 -0.37
C VAL A 122 -9.89 3.98 0.43
N ALA A 123 -9.77 5.20 0.91
CA ALA A 123 -8.73 5.61 1.83
C ALA A 123 -9.33 6.27 3.06
N HIS A 124 -8.87 5.87 4.24
CA HIS A 124 -9.23 6.47 5.52
C HIS A 124 -7.99 7.11 6.16
N THR A 125 -8.18 8.26 6.80
CA THR A 125 -7.21 8.80 7.76
C THR A 125 -7.62 8.38 9.16
N THR A 126 -6.74 7.68 9.87
CA THR A 126 -7.06 7.00 11.14
C THR A 126 -6.46 7.67 12.37
N SER A 127 -5.83 8.84 12.22
CA SER A 127 -5.23 9.58 13.35
C SER A 127 -6.25 10.06 14.39
N LYS A 128 -7.52 10.21 14.03
CA LYS A 128 -8.62 10.60 14.94
C LYS A 128 -9.82 9.65 14.79
N PRO A 129 -9.96 8.62 15.62
CA PRO A 129 -11.01 7.61 15.46
C PRO A 129 -12.45 8.15 15.48
N GLN A 130 -12.70 9.29 16.13
CA GLN A 130 -14.02 9.92 16.20
C GLN A 130 -14.37 10.76 14.96
N GLU A 131 -13.35 11.10 14.16
CA GLU A 131 -13.46 11.87 12.93
C GLU A 131 -12.42 11.34 11.94
N MET A 132 -12.81 10.31 11.19
CA MET A 132 -11.98 9.66 10.18
C MET A 132 -12.37 10.17 8.79
N PRO A 133 -11.67 11.17 8.25
CA PRO A 133 -11.82 11.54 6.85
C PRO A 133 -11.61 10.32 5.97
N TYR A 134 -12.48 10.16 4.97
CA TYR A 134 -12.28 9.18 3.92
C TYR A 134 -12.48 9.80 2.55
N PHE A 135 -11.90 9.14 1.55
CA PHE A 135 -12.31 9.31 0.17
C PHE A 135 -12.46 7.95 -0.52
N LYS A 136 -13.42 7.88 -1.42
CA LYS A 136 -13.82 6.65 -2.12
C LYS A 136 -13.97 6.93 -3.60
N TYR A 137 -13.46 6.03 -4.43
CA TYR A 137 -13.61 6.04 -5.89
C TYR A 137 -14.24 4.73 -6.34
N SER A 138 -15.31 4.79 -7.13
CA SER A 138 -15.98 3.63 -7.72
C SER A 138 -15.92 3.74 -9.25
N PHE A 139 -15.36 2.74 -9.91
CA PHE A 139 -15.09 2.78 -11.35
C PHE A 139 -16.19 2.03 -12.11
N ASP A 140 -16.86 2.72 -13.03
CA ASP A 140 -17.84 2.14 -13.96
C ASP A 140 -17.30 2.22 -15.39
N TYR A 141 -16.59 1.18 -15.80
CA TYR A 141 -16.00 1.09 -17.14
C TYR A 141 -17.03 0.88 -18.25
N LYS A 142 -18.27 0.48 -17.94
CA LYS A 142 -19.34 0.39 -18.95
C LYS A 142 -19.86 1.78 -19.29
N LYS A 143 -19.89 2.68 -18.31
CA LYS A 143 -20.30 4.07 -18.49
C LYS A 143 -19.13 5.03 -18.72
N TYR A 144 -17.89 4.54 -18.63
CA TYR A 144 -16.68 5.37 -18.72
C TYR A 144 -16.67 6.50 -17.68
N MET A 145 -17.05 6.19 -16.45
CA MET A 145 -17.17 7.15 -15.34
C MET A 145 -16.52 6.65 -14.05
N VAL A 146 -16.04 7.59 -13.24
CA VAL A 146 -15.63 7.34 -11.85
C VAL A 146 -16.48 8.20 -10.94
N SER A 147 -17.27 7.56 -10.07
CA SER A 147 -17.96 8.27 -9.00
C SER A 147 -17.02 8.41 -7.80
N TYR A 148 -16.92 9.62 -7.25
CA TYR A 148 -16.08 9.90 -6.08
C TYR A 148 -16.90 10.46 -4.93
N GLN A 149 -16.45 10.18 -3.70
CA GLN A 149 -17.07 10.63 -2.47
C GLN A 149 -16.00 10.95 -1.42
N TYR A 150 -16.18 12.05 -0.72
CA TYR A 150 -15.41 12.49 0.43
C TYR A 150 -16.34 12.63 1.62
N GLY A 151 -15.89 12.22 2.79
CA GLY A 151 -16.70 12.34 3.99
C GLY A 151 -15.92 12.08 5.27
N VAL A 152 -16.66 11.97 6.37
CA VAL A 152 -16.11 11.68 7.70
C VAL A 152 -16.92 10.57 8.37
N GLU A 153 -16.23 9.54 8.82
CA GLU A 153 -16.77 8.45 9.63
C GLU A 153 -16.42 8.62 11.12
N PRO A 154 -17.16 8.03 12.07
CA PRO A 154 -18.40 7.26 11.89
C PRO A 154 -19.66 8.15 11.77
N LYS A 155 -19.50 9.48 11.89
CA LYS A 155 -20.63 10.43 11.86
C LYS A 155 -21.44 10.39 10.54
N GLY A 156 -20.84 9.91 9.46
CA GLY A 156 -21.52 9.59 8.20
C GLY A 156 -21.77 10.77 7.26
N TYR A 157 -21.16 11.93 7.51
CA TYR A 157 -21.36 13.11 6.67
C TYR A 157 -20.54 13.03 5.40
N ILE A 158 -21.19 13.25 4.25
CA ILE A 158 -20.55 13.44 2.96
C ILE A 158 -20.24 14.93 2.81
N THR A 159 -18.96 15.26 2.61
CA THR A 159 -18.51 16.64 2.42
C THR A 159 -18.43 17.01 0.95
N LYS A 160 -18.24 16.02 0.07
CA LYS A 160 -18.20 16.22 -1.38
C LYS A 160 -18.49 14.90 -2.11
N SER A 161 -19.17 14.97 -3.24
CA SER A 161 -19.31 13.84 -4.17
C SER A 161 -19.49 14.33 -5.59
N GLY A 162 -19.18 13.49 -6.56
CA GLY A 162 -19.37 13.80 -7.97
C GLY A 162 -19.00 12.61 -8.86
N GLU A 163 -18.98 12.86 -10.16
CA GLU A 163 -18.57 11.89 -11.17
C GLU A 163 -17.61 12.57 -12.15
N GLU A 164 -16.61 11.83 -12.62
CA GLU A 164 -15.66 12.29 -13.63
C GLU A 164 -15.59 11.27 -14.77
N PRO A 165 -15.58 11.73 -16.04
CA PRO A 165 -15.40 10.86 -17.17
C PRO A 165 -13.97 10.30 -17.19
N ILE A 166 -13.84 9.05 -17.62
CA ILE A 166 -12.56 8.38 -17.87
C ILE A 166 -12.53 7.82 -19.29
N THR A 167 -11.35 7.77 -19.90
CA THR A 167 -11.20 7.32 -21.29
C THR A 167 -10.56 5.94 -21.42
N ASP A 168 -9.94 5.45 -20.36
CA ASP A 168 -9.22 4.19 -20.32
C ASP A 168 -9.32 3.50 -18.95
N LYS A 169 -8.75 2.29 -18.86
CA LYS A 169 -8.59 1.55 -17.61
C LYS A 169 -7.78 2.39 -16.62
N GLN A 170 -8.24 2.47 -15.37
CA GLN A 170 -7.59 3.29 -14.34
C GLN A 170 -6.87 2.42 -13.29
N LEU A 171 -5.77 2.95 -12.78
CA LEU A 171 -5.14 2.52 -11.55
C LEU A 171 -5.56 3.43 -10.39
N ASP A 172 -5.36 2.96 -9.17
CA ASP A 172 -5.49 3.74 -7.94
C ASP A 172 -4.18 3.72 -7.14
N GLY A 173 -4.14 4.38 -5.98
CA GLY A 173 -2.93 4.49 -5.16
C GLY A 173 -2.33 3.15 -4.73
N LEU A 174 -3.15 2.13 -4.53
CA LEU A 174 -2.73 0.78 -4.15
C LEU A 174 -2.59 -0.15 -5.36
N SER A 175 -3.42 0.01 -6.39
CA SER A 175 -3.35 -0.82 -7.59
C SER A 175 -2.10 -0.55 -8.43
N LEU A 176 -1.50 0.64 -8.33
CA LEU A 176 -0.18 0.95 -8.90
C LEU A 176 0.91 -0.05 -8.47
N PHE A 177 0.90 -0.46 -7.19
CA PHE A 177 1.84 -1.43 -6.64
C PHE A 177 1.69 -2.80 -7.33
N TYR A 178 0.45 -3.30 -7.41
CA TYR A 178 0.17 -4.61 -7.99
C TYR A 178 0.35 -4.61 -9.51
N TYR A 179 0.02 -3.51 -10.18
CA TYR A 179 0.27 -3.37 -11.61
C TYR A 179 1.78 -3.46 -11.93
N ALA A 180 2.62 -2.75 -11.17
CA ALA A 180 4.07 -2.86 -11.33
C ALA A 180 4.57 -4.30 -11.07
N ARG A 181 4.08 -4.93 -10.00
CA ARG A 181 4.38 -6.32 -9.64
C ARG A 181 3.93 -7.33 -10.71
N ASN A 182 2.83 -7.09 -11.42
CA ASN A 182 2.38 -7.99 -12.48
C ASN A 182 3.24 -7.91 -13.75
N ASN A 183 3.89 -6.76 -13.98
CA ASN A 183 4.53 -6.43 -15.26
C ASN A 183 6.06 -6.38 -15.19
N PHE A 184 6.66 -6.57 -14.01
CA PHE A 184 8.09 -6.29 -13.78
C PHE A 184 9.09 -7.04 -14.67
N ARG A 185 8.73 -8.24 -15.15
CA ARG A 185 9.57 -9.07 -16.04
C ARG A 185 9.51 -8.66 -17.50
N GLN A 186 8.65 -7.71 -17.85
CA GLN A 186 8.52 -7.27 -19.24
C GLN A 186 9.68 -6.36 -19.64
N VAL A 187 9.91 -6.24 -20.95
CA VAL A 187 10.87 -5.29 -21.53
C VAL A 187 10.07 -4.29 -22.36
N LYS A 188 9.43 -3.34 -21.67
CA LYS A 188 8.50 -2.40 -22.30
C LYS A 188 8.24 -1.17 -21.44
N LYS A 189 7.98 -0.06 -22.13
CA LYS A 189 7.45 1.17 -21.53
C LYS A 189 5.94 1.17 -21.63
N TYR A 190 5.27 1.43 -20.51
CA TYR A 190 3.82 1.58 -20.43
C TYR A 190 3.46 2.96 -19.91
N SER A 191 2.26 3.40 -20.25
CA SER A 191 1.65 4.59 -19.65
C SER A 191 0.22 4.23 -19.29
N MET A 192 -0.08 4.26 -18.00
CA MET A 192 -1.41 3.97 -17.47
C MET A 192 -1.98 5.21 -16.82
N SER A 193 -3.30 5.39 -16.90
CA SER A 193 -3.97 6.42 -16.12
C SER A 193 -4.15 5.95 -14.68
N ALA A 194 -3.90 6.83 -13.72
CA ALA A 194 -4.23 6.64 -12.32
C ALA A 194 -5.21 7.73 -11.90
N PHE A 195 -6.32 7.34 -11.26
CA PHE A 195 -7.30 8.28 -10.76
C PHE A 195 -6.94 8.71 -9.33
N VAL A 196 -6.56 9.97 -9.19
CA VAL A 196 -6.07 10.55 -7.93
C VAL A 196 -6.62 11.96 -7.81
N SER A 197 -7.15 12.33 -6.64
CA SER A 197 -7.65 13.69 -6.39
C SER A 197 -8.65 14.17 -7.45
N GLU A 198 -9.63 13.32 -7.78
CA GLU A 198 -10.74 13.62 -8.70
C GLU A 198 -10.31 13.78 -10.17
N LYS A 199 -9.12 13.33 -10.56
CA LYS A 199 -8.64 13.41 -11.94
C LYS A 199 -7.81 12.20 -12.32
N SER A 200 -7.81 11.88 -13.61
CA SER A 200 -6.85 10.93 -14.19
C SER A 200 -5.53 11.61 -14.51
N TYR A 201 -4.44 11.04 -14.03
CA TYR A 201 -3.06 11.44 -14.32
C TYR A 201 -2.31 10.28 -14.94
N LYS A 202 -1.31 10.53 -15.80
CA LYS A 202 -0.50 9.44 -16.33
C LYS A 202 0.57 9.01 -15.34
N THR A 203 0.79 7.71 -15.30
CA THR A 203 1.97 7.07 -14.71
C THR A 203 2.68 6.27 -15.79
N HIS A 204 3.94 6.61 -16.00
CA HIS A 204 4.83 5.99 -16.96
C HIS A 204 5.68 4.96 -16.25
N PHE A 205 5.64 3.72 -16.76
CA PHE A 205 6.48 2.63 -16.29
C PHE A 205 7.50 2.28 -17.36
N ASN A 206 8.69 1.90 -16.92
CA ASN A 206 9.76 1.40 -17.76
C ASN A 206 10.27 0.09 -17.15
N PHE A 207 9.73 -1.02 -17.66
CA PHE A 207 10.16 -2.35 -17.30
C PHE A 207 11.29 -2.77 -18.23
N MET A 208 12.41 -3.17 -17.64
CA MET A 208 13.65 -3.45 -18.35
C MET A 208 14.05 -4.91 -18.28
N ASN A 209 13.38 -5.71 -17.43
CA ASN A 209 13.80 -7.06 -17.03
C ASN A 209 15.28 -7.15 -16.65
N LYS A 210 15.81 -6.08 -16.03
CA LYS A 210 17.23 -5.97 -15.72
C LYS A 210 17.49 -6.64 -14.38
N LEU A 211 18.32 -7.68 -14.39
CA LEU A 211 18.77 -8.37 -13.18
C LEU A 211 19.61 -7.44 -12.30
N GLY A 212 19.45 -7.64 -10.99
CA GLY A 212 20.18 -6.93 -9.97
C GLY A 212 20.25 -7.73 -8.68
N SER A 213 20.86 -7.12 -7.68
CA SER A 213 20.99 -7.66 -6.33
C SER A 213 20.63 -6.56 -5.35
N GLN A 214 19.86 -6.87 -4.31
CA GLN A 214 19.60 -5.97 -3.19
C GLN A 214 20.01 -6.66 -1.88
N GLU A 215 20.73 -5.93 -1.04
CA GLU A 215 20.93 -6.30 0.36
C GLU A 215 19.80 -5.69 1.18
N ILE A 216 19.22 -6.49 2.07
CA ILE A 216 18.17 -6.08 3.01
C ILE A 216 18.48 -6.70 4.37
N ASP A 217 18.07 -6.07 5.47
CA ASP A 217 18.41 -6.52 6.81
C ASP A 217 17.70 -7.84 7.19
N ALA A 218 16.56 -8.12 6.54
CA ALA A 218 15.71 -9.26 6.84
C ALA A 218 16.32 -10.63 6.46
N VAL A 219 17.37 -10.66 5.64
CA VAL A 219 18.09 -11.90 5.27
C VAL A 219 19.62 -11.68 5.28
N LYS A 220 20.40 -12.76 5.44
CA LYS A 220 21.87 -12.69 5.53
C LYS A 220 22.59 -12.89 4.18
N TYR A 221 21.89 -12.66 3.07
CA TYR A 221 22.41 -12.87 1.73
C TYR A 221 21.79 -11.85 0.77
N PRO A 222 22.48 -11.51 -0.34
CA PRO A 222 21.92 -10.67 -1.38
C PRO A 222 20.71 -11.35 -2.05
N VAL A 223 19.61 -10.62 -2.17
CA VAL A 223 18.40 -11.06 -2.86
C VAL A 223 18.52 -10.75 -4.35
N GLU A 224 18.31 -11.75 -5.20
CA GLU A 224 18.27 -11.58 -6.65
C GLU A 224 17.00 -10.84 -7.05
N THR A 225 17.15 -9.76 -7.81
CA THR A 225 16.04 -8.85 -8.13
C THR A 225 15.96 -8.50 -9.61
N ILE A 226 14.81 -8.00 -10.02
CA ILE A 226 14.57 -7.36 -11.30
C ILE A 226 14.16 -5.91 -11.06
N GLU A 227 14.86 -5.02 -11.76
CA GLU A 227 14.71 -3.58 -11.65
C GLU A 227 13.63 -3.02 -12.59
N PHE A 228 12.86 -2.05 -12.11
CA PHE A 228 12.05 -1.16 -12.93
C PHE A 228 12.13 0.29 -12.43
N ASP A 229 11.80 1.24 -13.29
CA ASP A 229 11.59 2.63 -12.89
C ASP A 229 10.39 3.27 -13.61
N GLY A 230 10.07 4.50 -13.22
CA GLY A 230 8.96 5.21 -13.80
C GLY A 230 8.74 6.59 -13.21
N SER A 231 7.70 7.25 -13.71
CA SER A 231 7.29 8.56 -13.22
C SER A 231 5.77 8.73 -13.22
N SER A 232 5.23 9.45 -12.25
CA SER A 232 3.83 9.88 -12.20
C SER A 232 3.68 11.39 -12.39
N GLU A 233 2.59 11.80 -13.05
CA GLU A 233 2.25 13.21 -13.29
C GLU A 233 1.47 13.86 -12.14
N PHE A 234 1.34 13.17 -11.01
CA PHE A 234 0.67 13.64 -9.81
C PHE A 234 1.61 13.62 -8.60
N THR A 235 1.24 14.36 -7.57
CA THR A 235 1.86 14.26 -6.24
C THR A 235 0.97 13.41 -5.35
N GLY A 236 1.53 12.30 -4.87
CA GLY A 236 0.86 11.38 -3.97
C GLY A 236 0.82 11.88 -2.53
N VAL A 237 0.49 10.95 -1.63
CA VAL A 237 0.49 11.12 -0.18
C VAL A 237 1.85 11.68 0.28
N TYR A 238 1.85 12.68 1.16
CA TYR A 238 3.05 13.28 1.79
C TYR A 238 4.10 13.82 0.81
N GLY A 239 3.67 14.28 -0.37
CA GLY A 239 4.60 14.90 -1.30
C GLY A 239 5.48 13.90 -2.04
N LEU A 240 5.08 12.61 -2.08
CA LEU A 240 5.63 11.64 -3.02
C LEU A 240 5.47 12.21 -4.44
N THR A 241 6.59 12.59 -5.04
CA THR A 241 6.66 13.17 -6.38
C THR A 241 6.81 12.08 -7.45
N GLY A 242 6.80 12.51 -8.71
CA GLY A 242 6.66 11.61 -9.85
C GLY A 242 7.64 10.45 -9.93
N TYR A 243 8.96 10.64 -9.76
CA TYR A 243 9.92 9.56 -10.07
C TYR A 243 10.01 8.48 -8.99
N PHE A 244 9.97 7.22 -9.42
CA PHE A 244 10.15 6.04 -8.59
C PHE A 244 11.02 4.99 -9.28
N ARG A 245 11.66 4.16 -8.47
CA ARG A 245 12.42 2.98 -8.88
C ARG A 245 12.15 1.85 -7.91
N GLY A 246 12.05 0.62 -8.39
CA GLY A 246 11.86 -0.52 -7.51
C GLY A 246 12.56 -1.78 -8.01
N PHE A 247 12.69 -2.72 -7.08
CA PHE A 247 13.43 -3.96 -7.23
C PHE A 247 12.55 -5.10 -6.71
N PHE A 248 12.05 -5.93 -7.62
CA PHE A 248 11.21 -7.09 -7.30
C PHE A 248 12.05 -8.36 -7.21
N SER A 249 11.68 -9.32 -6.38
CA SER A 249 12.35 -10.63 -6.32
C SER A 249 12.34 -11.29 -7.70
N ASN A 250 13.47 -11.87 -8.11
CA ASN A 250 13.56 -12.62 -9.35
C ASN A 250 13.00 -14.04 -9.21
N ASP A 251 11.73 -14.14 -8.82
CA ASP A 251 10.94 -15.39 -8.84
C ASP A 251 9.51 -15.14 -9.34
N GLU A 252 8.68 -16.16 -9.37
CA GLU A 252 7.28 -16.03 -9.81
C GLU A 252 6.42 -15.20 -8.85
N SER A 253 6.87 -15.01 -7.60
CA SER A 253 6.11 -14.21 -6.62
C SER A 253 6.28 -12.72 -6.86
N GLY A 254 7.42 -12.29 -7.41
CA GLY A 254 7.69 -10.90 -7.76
C GLY A 254 7.50 -9.95 -6.57
N ILE A 255 7.92 -10.35 -5.37
CA ILE A 255 7.77 -9.56 -4.15
C ILE A 255 8.66 -8.33 -4.26
N PRO A 256 8.13 -7.10 -4.14
CA PRO A 256 8.99 -5.93 -4.06
C PRO A 256 9.87 -6.03 -2.83
N ILE A 257 11.17 -5.96 -3.07
CA ILE A 257 12.24 -6.08 -2.06
C ILE A 257 12.64 -4.70 -1.57
N VAL A 258 12.86 -3.78 -2.53
CA VAL A 258 13.24 -2.39 -2.27
C VAL A 258 12.50 -1.47 -3.23
N ALA A 259 12.11 -0.29 -2.77
CA ALA A 259 11.75 0.84 -3.60
C ALA A 259 12.46 2.13 -3.17
N LYS A 260 12.64 3.03 -4.14
CA LYS A 260 13.15 4.38 -3.94
C LYS A 260 12.19 5.35 -4.60
N MET A 261 11.69 6.32 -3.84
CA MET A 261 10.70 7.28 -4.33
C MET A 261 11.17 8.70 -4.05
N LYS A 262 11.02 9.59 -5.03
CA LYS A 262 11.36 10.99 -4.87
C LYS A 262 10.27 11.71 -4.09
N VAL A 263 10.65 12.51 -3.10
CA VAL A 263 9.74 13.43 -2.39
C VAL A 263 10.13 14.88 -2.71
N ILE A 264 9.32 15.85 -2.29
CA ILE A 264 9.59 17.29 -2.52
C ILE A 264 11.03 17.66 -2.11
N LEU A 265 11.48 17.13 -0.96
CA LEU A 265 12.83 17.32 -0.45
C LEU A 265 13.50 15.95 -0.29
N GLY A 266 14.31 15.54 -1.27
CA GLY A 266 15.10 14.31 -1.22
C GLY A 266 14.37 13.06 -1.74
N SER A 267 14.62 11.93 -1.11
CA SER A 267 14.06 10.63 -1.49
C SER A 267 13.84 9.74 -0.27
N VAL A 268 12.78 8.94 -0.31
CA VAL A 268 12.55 7.87 0.67
C VAL A 268 13.02 6.53 0.12
N HIS A 269 13.51 5.69 1.02
CA HIS A 269 13.87 4.31 0.77
C HIS A 269 12.86 3.41 1.49
N ILE A 270 12.37 2.39 0.80
CA ILE A 270 11.36 1.47 1.30
C ILE A 270 11.95 0.07 1.18
N GLU A 271 12.12 -0.62 2.30
CA GLU A 271 12.79 -1.92 2.37
C GLU A 271 11.86 -2.98 2.99
N LEU A 272 11.78 -4.17 2.38
CA LEU A 272 11.04 -5.30 2.94
C LEU A 272 11.70 -5.79 4.23
N ILE A 273 10.97 -5.75 5.34
CA ILE A 273 11.49 -6.17 6.66
C ILE A 273 10.85 -7.46 7.17
N LYS A 274 9.63 -7.79 6.71
CA LYS A 274 8.89 -8.96 7.18
C LYS A 274 7.82 -9.36 6.16
N TRP A 275 7.55 -10.66 6.05
CA TRP A 275 6.49 -11.19 5.19
C TRP A 275 5.78 -12.39 5.82
N THR A 276 4.54 -12.60 5.37
CA THR A 276 3.77 -13.84 5.54
C THR A 276 3.32 -14.25 4.15
N ARG A 277 3.99 -15.24 3.57
CA ARG A 277 3.64 -15.85 2.29
C ARG A 277 4.06 -17.32 2.33
N PRO A 278 3.14 -18.28 2.51
CA PRO A 278 3.47 -19.69 2.64
C PRO A 278 4.37 -20.19 1.49
N GLY A 279 5.47 -20.86 1.85
CA GLY A 279 6.41 -21.44 0.90
C GLY A 279 7.34 -20.45 0.18
N TRP A 280 7.26 -19.16 0.48
CA TRP A 280 8.12 -18.16 -0.16
C TRP A 280 9.36 -17.84 0.66
N VAL A 281 10.51 -17.87 0.00
CA VAL A 281 11.81 -17.47 0.51
C VAL A 281 12.46 -16.57 -0.55
N PRO A 282 13.04 -15.40 -0.18
CA PRO A 282 13.67 -14.53 -1.15
C PRO A 282 14.76 -15.26 -1.96
N PRO A 283 14.76 -15.13 -3.30
CA PRO A 283 15.71 -15.83 -4.16
C PRO A 283 17.12 -15.28 -3.92
N LYS A 284 18.09 -16.19 -3.77
CA LYS A 284 19.51 -15.84 -3.62
C LYS A 284 20.09 -15.53 -4.99
N VAL A 285 21.01 -14.57 -5.06
CA VAL A 285 21.86 -14.40 -6.25
C VAL A 285 22.59 -15.70 -6.54
N LYS A 286 22.47 -16.20 -7.78
CA LYS A 286 23.21 -17.38 -8.22
C LYS A 286 24.64 -16.97 -8.55
N ASN A 287 25.62 -17.62 -7.93
CA ASN A 287 27.04 -17.49 -8.25
C ASN A 287 27.38 -18.18 -9.58
#